data_AF-A0AAW9DCN0-F1
#
_entry.id   AF-A0AAW9DCN0-F1
#
_cell.length_a   1.000
_cell.length_b   1.000
_cell.length_c   1.000
_cell.angle_alpha   90.00
_cell.angle_beta   90.00
_cell.angle_gamma   90.00
#
_symmetry.space_group_name_H-M   'P 1'
#
loop_
_entity.id
_entity.type
_entity.pdbx_description
1 polymer ?
#
loop_
_entity_poly.entity_id
_entity_poly.type
_entity_poly.pdbx_seq_one_letter_code
_entity_poly.pdbx_strand_id
1 'polypeptide(L)'
;NVGALVADASDNTLRINPSICTACGYCELSCPETNCLTIKQDVIELKPTWFKESVLAQDKLFACVECGVEFATTKAIEKIASKMATIFASDPVKVRSLYCCANCKPKIMMQNILNQQKNGEFI
;
A
#
# COMPACT_ATOMS: atom_id res chain seq x y z
N ASN A 1 19.13 -7.06 -15.61
CA ASN A 1 17.78 -7.45 -15.15
C ASN A 1 16.97 -7.82 -16.39
N VAL A 2 16.35 -9.00 -16.42
CA VAL A 2 15.66 -9.56 -17.61
C VAL A 2 14.19 -9.15 -17.71
N GLY A 3 13.68 -8.33 -16.77
CA GLY A 3 12.31 -7.82 -16.81
C GLY A 3 11.25 -8.88 -16.47
N ALA A 4 11.62 -9.96 -15.79
CA ALA A 4 10.68 -11.03 -15.44
C ALA A 4 9.61 -10.61 -14.42
N LEU A 5 9.91 -9.63 -13.56
CA LEU A 5 9.01 -9.10 -12.54
C LEU A 5 8.77 -7.61 -12.84
N VAL A 6 7.50 -7.22 -13.01
CA VAL A 6 7.10 -5.87 -13.41
C VAL A 6 5.98 -5.38 -12.51
N ALA A 7 6.07 -4.12 -12.07
CA ALA A 7 4.98 -3.42 -11.40
C ALA A 7 4.28 -2.51 -12.41
N ASP A 8 3.00 -2.76 -12.67
CA ASP A 8 2.17 -1.96 -13.57
C ASP A 8 1.36 -0.94 -12.76
N ALA A 9 1.65 0.33 -12.99
CA ALA A 9 1.01 1.44 -12.28
C ALA A 9 -0.41 1.76 -12.80
N SER A 10 -0.78 1.26 -13.98
CA SER A 10 -2.09 1.55 -14.57
C SER A 10 -3.22 0.82 -13.85
N ASP A 11 -2.97 -0.41 -13.42
CA ASP A 11 -3.92 -1.23 -12.68
C ASP A 11 -3.49 -1.55 -11.25
N ASN A 12 -2.27 -1.21 -10.83
CA ASN A 12 -1.69 -1.56 -9.52
C ASN A 12 -1.45 -3.06 -9.36
N THR A 13 -0.93 -3.70 -10.40
CA THR A 13 -0.50 -5.10 -10.37
C THR A 13 1.01 -5.26 -10.22
N LEU A 14 1.41 -6.29 -9.48
CA LEU A 14 2.72 -6.90 -9.59
C LEU A 14 2.58 -8.15 -10.45
N ARG A 15 3.30 -8.20 -11.57
CA ARG A 15 3.22 -9.28 -12.56
C ARG A 15 4.54 -9.99 -12.72
N ILE A 16 4.47 -11.28 -13.03
CA ILE A 16 5.62 -12.11 -13.35
C ILE A 16 5.44 -12.84 -14.66
N ASN A 17 6.50 -12.90 -15.45
CA ASN A 17 6.63 -13.84 -16.56
C ASN A 17 7.69 -14.90 -16.20
N PRO A 18 7.27 -16.12 -15.80
CA PRO A 18 8.18 -17.17 -15.37
C PRO A 18 9.14 -17.64 -16.46
N SER A 19 8.71 -17.61 -17.73
CA SER A 19 9.52 -18.11 -18.86
C SER A 19 10.81 -17.33 -19.13
N ILE A 20 10.89 -16.08 -18.68
CA ILE A 20 12.08 -15.23 -18.81
C ILE A 20 12.83 -15.04 -17.49
N CYS A 21 12.35 -15.63 -16.40
CA CYS A 21 13.01 -15.55 -15.09
C CYS A 21 14.28 -16.41 -15.08
N THR A 22 15.43 -15.82 -14.74
CA THR A 22 16.72 -16.53 -14.65
C THR A 22 17.03 -17.05 -13.24
N ALA A 23 16.06 -17.06 -12.33
CA ALA A 23 16.22 -17.46 -10.93
C ALA A 23 17.39 -16.78 -10.19
N CYS A 24 17.64 -15.49 -10.47
CA CYS A 24 18.82 -14.78 -9.96
C CYS A 24 18.78 -14.39 -8.46
N GLY A 25 17.67 -14.60 -7.74
CA GLY A 25 17.56 -14.26 -6.32
C GLY A 25 17.34 -12.78 -5.98
N TYR A 26 17.54 -11.87 -6.93
CA TYR A 26 17.53 -10.43 -6.64
C TYR A 26 16.19 -9.90 -6.12
N CYS A 27 15.07 -10.49 -6.57
CA CYS A 27 13.74 -10.10 -6.11
C CYS A 27 13.48 -10.47 -4.64
N GLU A 28 14.00 -11.61 -4.16
CA GLU A 28 13.90 -11.99 -2.75
C GLU A 28 14.75 -11.06 -1.87
N LEU A 29 16.00 -10.81 -2.30
CA LEU A 29 16.94 -9.95 -1.56
C LEU A 29 16.50 -8.48 -1.49
N SER A 30 15.88 -7.98 -2.54
CA SER A 30 15.43 -6.57 -2.61
C SER A 30 14.10 -6.34 -1.92
N CYS A 31 13.36 -7.41 -1.57
CA CYS A 31 12.06 -7.27 -0.95
C CYS A 31 12.22 -6.78 0.51
N PRO A 32 11.63 -5.63 0.88
CA PRO A 32 11.70 -5.13 2.26
C PRO A 32 10.81 -5.93 3.23
N GLU A 33 9.92 -6.77 2.71
CA GLU A 33 8.98 -7.56 3.49
C GLU A 33 9.55 -8.96 3.78
N THR A 34 9.53 -9.37 5.04
CA THR A 34 10.04 -10.67 5.48
C THR A 34 9.21 -11.80 4.87
N ASN A 35 9.88 -12.77 4.23
CA ASN A 35 9.27 -13.96 3.63
C ASN A 35 8.10 -13.66 2.67
N CYS A 36 8.17 -12.54 1.94
CA CYS A 36 7.10 -12.13 1.01
C CYS A 36 7.19 -12.86 -0.34
N LEU A 37 8.40 -13.08 -0.85
CA LEU A 37 8.66 -13.70 -2.15
C LEU A 37 9.57 -14.92 -1.97
N THR A 38 9.34 -15.96 -2.78
CA THR A 38 10.22 -17.14 -2.84
C THR A 38 10.40 -17.61 -4.28
N ILE A 39 11.62 -17.96 -4.66
CA ILE A 39 11.98 -18.51 -5.97
C ILE A 39 12.01 -20.04 -5.88
N LYS A 40 11.29 -20.69 -6.80
CA LYS A 40 11.47 -22.12 -7.04
C LYS A 40 12.58 -22.31 -8.08
N GLN A 41 13.70 -22.85 -7.65
CA GLN A 41 14.85 -23.15 -8.51
C GLN A 41 14.62 -24.47 -9.24
N ASP A 42 15.19 -24.60 -10.44
CA ASP A 42 15.21 -25.83 -11.24
C ASP A 42 13.83 -26.45 -11.56
N VAL A 43 12.78 -25.63 -11.57
CA VAL A 43 11.40 -26.05 -11.89
C VAL A 43 10.92 -25.34 -13.14
N ILE A 44 10.35 -26.12 -14.07
CA ILE A 44 9.61 -25.63 -15.23
C ILE A 44 8.25 -26.31 -15.23
N GLU A 45 7.17 -25.54 -15.13
CA GLU A 45 5.81 -26.08 -15.32
C GLU A 45 5.42 -25.94 -16.80
N LEU A 46 5.16 -27.07 -17.47
CA LEU A 46 4.73 -27.12 -18.87
C LEU A 46 3.23 -26.78 -19.03
N LYS A 47 2.80 -25.67 -18.42
CA LYS A 47 1.45 -25.12 -18.54
C LYS A 47 1.50 -23.87 -19.42
N PRO A 48 0.49 -23.61 -20.27
CA PRO A 48 0.45 -22.41 -21.10
C PRO A 48 0.58 -21.09 -20.31
N THR A 49 0.15 -21.08 -19.05
CA THR A 49 0.24 -19.94 -18.14
C THR A 49 1.68 -19.60 -17.74
N TRP A 50 2.60 -20.56 -17.76
CA TRP A 50 4.02 -20.36 -17.41
C TRP A 50 4.77 -19.51 -18.44
N PHE A 51 4.31 -19.56 -19.69
CA PHE A 51 4.88 -18.83 -20.83
C PHE A 51 4.22 -17.47 -21.07
N LYS A 52 3.40 -17.02 -20.13
CA LYS A 52 2.70 -15.74 -20.19
C LYS A 52 2.96 -14.94 -18.93
N GLU A 53 2.78 -13.64 -19.04
CA GLU A 53 2.69 -12.78 -17.88
C GLU A 53 1.47 -13.15 -17.04
N SER A 54 1.66 -13.22 -15.72
CA SER A 54 0.63 -13.55 -14.75
C SER A 54 0.68 -12.56 -13.58
N VAL A 55 -0.47 -12.25 -13.00
CA VAL A 55 -0.58 -11.34 -11.85
C VAL A 55 -0.22 -12.10 -10.58
N LEU A 56 0.81 -11.63 -9.86
CA LEU A 56 1.21 -12.14 -8.55
C LEU A 56 0.44 -11.48 -7.42
N ALA A 57 0.32 -10.15 -7.48
CA ALA A 57 -0.37 -9.36 -6.49
C ALA A 57 -1.11 -8.22 -7.16
N GLN A 58 -2.25 -7.88 -6.59
CA GLN A 58 -3.10 -6.78 -7.01
C GLN A 58 -3.53 -6.05 -5.75
N ASP A 59 -3.31 -4.74 -5.72
CA ASP A 59 -3.83 -3.92 -4.64
C ASP A 59 -5.01 -3.07 -5.13
N LYS A 60 -5.94 -2.82 -4.20
CA LYS A 60 -7.05 -1.89 -4.40
C LYS A 60 -6.67 -0.54 -3.82
N LEU A 61 -7.02 0.52 -4.54
CA LEU A 61 -6.87 1.87 -4.04
C LEU A 61 -7.97 2.21 -3.05
N PHE A 62 -7.63 3.02 -2.07
CA PHE A 62 -8.51 3.53 -1.04
C PHE A 62 -8.89 4.98 -1.38
N ALA A 63 -10.19 5.22 -1.43
CA ALA A 63 -10.77 6.54 -1.65
C ALA A 63 -10.77 7.36 -0.36
N CYS A 64 -10.29 8.61 -0.43
CA CYS A 64 -10.32 9.55 0.68
C CYS A 64 -11.74 9.75 1.24
N VAL A 65 -11.91 9.67 2.56
CA VAL A 65 -13.24 9.82 3.20
C VAL A 65 -13.84 11.22 3.09
N GLU A 66 -13.04 12.23 2.74
CA GLU A 66 -13.50 13.62 2.60
C GLU A 66 -13.76 14.03 1.14
N CYS A 67 -12.89 13.63 0.21
CA CYS A 67 -12.98 14.06 -1.20
C CYS A 67 -13.19 12.93 -2.20
N GLY A 68 -13.18 11.66 -1.78
CA GLY A 68 -13.37 10.50 -2.65
C GLY A 68 -12.19 10.15 -3.57
N VAL A 69 -11.13 10.96 -3.61
CA VAL A 69 -9.95 10.69 -4.46
C VAL A 69 -9.19 9.48 -3.95
N GLU A 70 -8.90 8.55 -4.86
CA GLU A 70 -8.02 7.41 -4.63
C GLU A 70 -6.56 7.86 -4.47
N PHE A 71 -5.89 7.46 -3.39
CA PHE A 71 -4.55 8.00 -3.09
C PHE A 71 -3.52 7.00 -2.56
N ALA A 72 -3.94 5.85 -2.06
CA ALA A 72 -3.04 4.83 -1.51
C ALA A 72 -3.72 3.45 -1.55
N THR A 73 -2.96 2.38 -1.36
CA THR A 73 -3.55 1.03 -1.28
C THR A 73 -4.27 0.81 0.04
N THR A 74 -5.38 0.06 0.02
CA THR A 74 -6.18 -0.24 1.23
C THR A 74 -5.33 -0.87 2.33
N LYS A 75 -4.47 -1.83 1.97
CA LYS A 75 -3.55 -2.50 2.91
C LYS A 75 -2.60 -1.50 3.58
N ALA A 76 -2.07 -0.54 2.84
CA ALA A 76 -1.17 0.47 3.41
C ALA A 76 -1.92 1.36 4.42
N ILE A 77 -3.15 1.78 4.10
CA ILE A 77 -3.99 2.58 5.01
C ILE A 77 -4.32 1.79 6.28
N GLU A 78 -4.76 0.54 6.16
CA GLU A 78 -5.07 -0.32 7.32
C GLU A 78 -3.84 -0.56 8.21
N LYS A 79 -2.67 -0.77 7.60
CA LYS A 79 -1.40 -0.97 8.33
C LYS A 79 -0.98 0.27 9.09
N ILE A 80 -1.10 1.45 8.47
CA ILE A 80 -0.80 2.74 9.12
C ILE A 80 -1.83 3.02 10.21
N ALA A 81 -3.11 2.80 9.93
CA ALA A 81 -4.19 3.04 10.87
C ALA A 81 -4.04 2.17 12.12
N SER A 82 -3.72 0.89 11.95
CA SER A 82 -3.48 -0.04 13.07
C SER A 82 -2.29 0.39 13.93
N LYS A 83 -1.20 0.87 13.32
CA LYS A 83 -0.02 1.36 14.05
C LYS A 83 -0.30 2.67 14.81
N MET A 84 -1.11 3.55 14.24
CA MET A 84 -1.40 4.88 14.79
C MET A 84 -2.63 4.90 15.71
N ALA A 85 -3.45 3.84 15.71
CA ALA A 85 -4.69 3.76 16.48
C ALA A 85 -4.46 3.98 17.99
N THR A 86 -3.37 3.45 18.55
CA THR A 86 -3.03 3.63 19.97
C THR A 86 -2.59 5.06 20.29
N ILE A 87 -1.92 5.73 19.35
CA ILE A 87 -1.40 7.09 19.52
C ILE A 87 -2.53 8.13 19.38
N PHE A 88 -3.50 7.86 18.51
CA PHE A 88 -4.60 8.79 18.21
C PHE A 88 -5.92 8.45 18.93
N ALA A 89 -5.92 7.45 19.82
CA ALA A 89 -7.13 6.99 20.51
C ALA A 89 -7.92 8.11 21.22
N SER A 90 -7.24 9.14 21.71
CA SER A 90 -7.87 10.24 22.45
C SER A 90 -8.62 11.25 21.58
N ASP A 91 -8.38 11.31 20.28
CA ASP A 91 -8.95 12.34 19.39
C ASP A 91 -9.57 11.71 18.13
N PRO A 92 -10.91 11.71 18.00
CA PRO A 92 -11.60 11.09 16.88
C PRO A 92 -11.28 11.75 15.54
N VAL A 93 -10.93 13.04 15.50
CA VAL A 93 -10.57 13.73 14.27
C VAL A 93 -9.19 13.29 13.80
N LYS A 94 -8.24 13.07 14.72
CA LYS A 94 -6.93 12.50 14.38
C LYS A 94 -7.06 11.08 13.82
N VAL A 95 -7.93 10.25 14.39
CA VAL A 95 -8.21 8.91 13.84
C VAL A 95 -8.79 9.01 12.42
N ARG A 96 -9.80 9.87 12.20
CA ARG A 96 -10.39 10.08 10.87
C ARG A 96 -9.35 10.56 9.84
N SER A 97 -8.36 11.34 10.28
CA SER A 97 -7.31 11.87 9.41
C SER A 97 -6.39 10.82 8.79
N LEU A 98 -6.33 9.62 9.38
CA LEU A 98 -5.55 8.50 8.85
C LEU A 98 -6.12 8.00 7.51
N TYR A 99 -7.40 8.24 7.26
CA TYR A 99 -8.13 7.84 6.06
C TYR A 99 -8.29 8.99 5.04
N CYS A 100 -7.53 10.07 5.21
CA CYS A 100 -7.61 11.26 4.36
C CYS A 100 -6.38 11.41 3.45
N CYS A 101 -6.59 11.90 2.23
CA CYS A 101 -5.51 12.20 1.29
C CYS A 101 -4.62 13.37 1.76
N ALA A 102 -3.49 13.57 1.07
CA ALA A 102 -2.50 14.60 1.39
C ALA A 102 -3.07 16.03 1.49
N ASN A 103 -4.14 16.33 0.74
CA ASN A 103 -4.77 17.65 0.74
C ASN A 103 -5.85 17.82 1.82
N CYS A 104 -6.60 16.77 2.14
CA CYS A 104 -7.68 16.84 3.12
C CYS A 104 -7.16 16.70 4.55
N LYS A 105 -6.11 15.90 4.78
CA LYS A 105 -5.54 15.66 6.11
C LYS A 105 -5.11 16.95 6.82
N PRO A 106 -4.35 17.88 6.19
CA PRO A 106 -3.99 19.15 6.85
C PRO A 106 -5.20 20.01 7.19
N LYS A 107 -6.21 20.05 6.30
CA LYS A 107 -7.43 20.86 6.50
C LYS A 107 -8.19 20.44 7.75
N ILE A 108 -8.46 19.13 7.90
CA ILE A 108 -9.21 18.63 9.07
C ILE A 108 -8.41 18.77 10.36
N MET A 109 -7.09 18.58 10.32
CA MET A 109 -6.24 18.74 11.50
C MET A 109 -6.20 20.18 11.96
N MET A 110 -6.08 21.13 11.02
CA MET A 110 -6.03 22.55 11.33
C MET A 110 -7.39 23.06 11.83
N GLN A 111 -8.49 22.59 11.23
CA GLN A 111 -9.84 22.89 11.71
C GLN A 111 -10.06 22.36 13.13
N ASN A 112 -9.57 21.15 13.43
CA ASN A 112 -9.65 20.58 14.77
C ASN A 112 -8.92 21.45 15.81
N ILE A 113 -7.69 21.88 15.51
CA ILE A 113 -6.90 22.76 16.39
C ILE A 113 -7.63 24.09 16.64
N LEU A 114 -8.18 24.71 15.60
CA LEU A 114 -8.92 25.97 15.74
C LEU A 114 -10.19 25.80 16.58
N ASN A 115 -10.89 24.67 16.46
CA ASN A 115 -12.06 24.37 17.26
C ASN A 115 -11.71 24.14 18.73
N GLN A 116 -10.62 23.42 19.00
CA GLN A 116 -10.09 23.20 20.35
C GLN A 116 -9.69 24.52 21.03
N GLN A 117 -9.09 25.46 20.28
CA GLN A 117 -8.78 26.81 20.78
C GLN A 117 -10.04 27.62 21.11
N LYS A 118 -11.10 27.52 20.29
CA LYS A 118 -12.37 28.20 20.56
C LYS A 118 -13.10 27.63 21.77
N ASN A 119 -12.94 26.34 22.04
CA ASN A 119 -13.62 25.64 23.14
C ASN A 119 -12.87 25.72 24.48
N GLY A 120 -11.68 26.33 24.52
CA GLY A 120 -10.93 26.55 25.75
C GLY A 120 -10.23 25.32 26.34
N GLU A 121 -10.02 24.25 25.57
CA GLU A 121 -9.37 22.99 26.03
C GLU A 121 -7.83 23.06 26.13
N PHE A 122 -7.25 24.26 26.07
CA PHE A 122 -5.80 24.50 26.14
C PHE A 122 -5.35 25.14 27.47
N ILE A 123 -6.03 24.81 28.58
CA ILE A 123 -5.62 25.15 29.96
C ILE A 123 -5.25 23.87 30.70
#